data_AF-A0A2R4MIL5-F1
#
_entry.id   AF-A0A2R4MIL5-F1
#
_cell.length_a   1.000
_cell.length_b   1.000
_cell.length_c   1.000
_cell.angle_alpha   90.00
_cell.angle_beta   90.00
_cell.angle_gamma   90.00
#
_symmetry.space_group_name_H-M   'P 1'
#
loop_
_entity.id
_entity.type
_entity.pdbx_description
1 polymer ?
#
loop_
_entity_poly.entity_id
_entity_poly.type
_entity_poly.pdbx_seq_one_letter_code
_entity_poly.pdbx_strand_id
1 'polypeptide(L)'
;MQREGGNFADAMHALRRTYIQDLWEREEIVLDVLTKLEANDLNDDDLKDLEEVAHKFVGTGRTYQFPAISETGLIVEDLARDRVGANDPNLQPAILALLNACADARTEFEALDMAQQPATEEQPLSAETPKPAASANLPAVLIVDDDADTRSLLGQFMSDYAECTMAENSDQAEEFMAKMPFDLVLLDNKMPGGKTGLELLKHIKADATLRHMDVVMITASGEPQMVLDSLTAGASDYVLKPFKAEAVAQKLKTRLAHLKQTILLVDDDQAVQNLLQAKFRTLGVKCIGYDDGLQALQDMEDIKPDLVILDRILPGLEGMALLHNMRQNTSLKDIPVVILSAKRDNKDIMAGLQLGASDYVVKPFSLDELVLRCQRLLERAAVEGKPMGAHAYGA
;
A
#
# COMPACT_ATOMS: atom_id res chain seq x y z
N MET A 1 30.25 -1.76 10.74
CA MET A 1 28.93 -2.39 10.90
C MET A 1 27.99 -1.69 9.94
N GLN A 2 27.75 -2.30 8.77
CA GLN A 2 27.12 -1.71 7.57
C GLN A 2 26.20 -2.72 6.89
N ARG A 3 24.89 -2.59 7.14
CA ARG A 3 23.73 -2.83 6.26
C ARG A 3 22.57 -2.09 7.00
N GLU A 4 21.36 -1.87 6.50
CA GLU A 4 20.50 -2.71 5.66
C GLU A 4 19.45 -1.78 5.04
N GLY A 5 19.72 -1.27 3.84
CA GLY A 5 18.75 -0.59 3.00
C GLY A 5 18.49 -1.44 1.77
N GLY A 6 17.89 -2.62 1.95
CA GLY A 6 17.38 -3.42 0.84
C GLY A 6 16.25 -2.62 0.17
N ASN A 7 16.53 -2.12 -1.02
CA ASN A 7 15.74 -1.09 -1.69
C ASN A 7 14.46 -1.74 -2.25
N PHE A 8 13.32 -1.03 -2.26
CA PHE A 8 12.07 -1.51 -2.87
C PHE A 8 12.28 -1.95 -4.33
N ALA A 9 13.24 -1.33 -5.02
CA ALA A 9 13.73 -1.76 -6.32
C ALA A 9 14.23 -3.22 -6.29
N ASP A 10 15.04 -3.61 -5.31
CA ASP A 10 15.59 -4.97 -5.18
C ASP A 10 14.51 -5.99 -4.84
N ALA A 11 13.53 -5.62 -4.00
CA ALA A 11 12.41 -6.48 -3.63
C ALA A 11 11.40 -6.66 -4.78
N MET A 12 11.06 -5.59 -5.49
CA MET A 12 10.23 -5.65 -6.69
C MET A 12 10.94 -6.39 -7.83
N HIS A 13 12.26 -6.20 -7.96
CA HIS A 13 13.07 -6.92 -8.92
C HIS A 13 13.18 -8.42 -8.57
N ALA A 14 13.29 -8.78 -7.29
CA ALA A 14 13.22 -10.17 -6.82
C ALA A 14 11.84 -10.81 -7.08
N LEU A 15 10.75 -10.07 -6.84
CA LEU A 15 9.39 -10.54 -7.14
C LEU A 15 9.14 -10.70 -8.64
N ARG A 16 9.63 -9.76 -9.47
CA ARG A 16 9.61 -9.88 -10.93
C ARG A 16 10.48 -11.05 -11.41
N ARG A 17 11.61 -11.32 -10.74
CA ARG A 17 12.47 -12.50 -10.99
C ARG A 17 11.73 -13.80 -10.73
N THR A 18 11.14 -13.97 -9.55
CA THR A 18 10.37 -15.16 -9.18
C THR A 18 9.18 -15.34 -10.11
N TYR A 19 8.46 -14.25 -10.42
CA TYR A 19 7.36 -14.29 -11.38
C TYR A 19 7.80 -14.77 -12.77
N ILE A 20 8.96 -14.31 -13.26
CA ILE A 20 9.52 -14.73 -14.54
C ILE A 20 10.04 -16.17 -14.54
N GLN A 21 10.55 -16.65 -13.39
CA GLN A 21 10.93 -18.06 -13.23
C GLN A 21 9.70 -18.98 -13.24
N ASP A 22 8.62 -18.56 -12.57
CA ASP A 22 7.35 -19.31 -12.49
C ASP A 22 6.50 -19.19 -13.78
N LEU A 23 6.87 -18.30 -14.69
CA LEU A 23 6.20 -18.08 -15.97
C LEU A 23 6.33 -19.30 -16.89
N TRP A 24 7.43 -20.06 -16.79
CA TRP A 24 7.71 -21.22 -17.64
C TRP A 24 6.68 -22.35 -17.48
N GLU A 25 6.30 -22.70 -16.24
CA GLU A 25 5.30 -23.75 -15.98
C GLU A 25 3.92 -23.40 -16.58
N ARG A 26 3.59 -22.11 -16.62
CA ARG A 26 2.31 -21.62 -17.17
C ARG A 26 2.35 -21.59 -18.69
N GLU A 27 3.49 -21.23 -19.28
CA GLU A 27 3.68 -21.26 -20.73
C GLU A 27 3.66 -22.67 -21.29
N GLU A 28 4.13 -23.68 -20.55
CA GLU A 28 4.08 -25.08 -21.00
C GLU A 28 2.64 -25.51 -21.29
N ILE A 29 1.69 -25.13 -20.43
CA ILE A 29 0.26 -25.42 -20.63
C ILE A 29 -0.28 -24.65 -21.84
N VAL A 30 0.10 -23.38 -22.01
CA VAL A 30 -0.32 -22.56 -23.17
C VAL A 30 0.25 -23.10 -24.49
N LEU A 31 1.49 -23.61 -24.48
CA LEU A 31 2.16 -24.22 -25.64
C LEU A 31 1.58 -25.59 -26.00
N ASP A 32 1.23 -26.41 -25.01
CA ASP A 32 0.55 -27.69 -25.22
C ASP A 32 -0.82 -27.48 -25.88
N VAL A 33 -1.59 -26.50 -25.37
CA VAL A 33 -2.87 -26.09 -25.95
C VAL A 33 -2.70 -25.55 -27.38
N LEU A 34 -1.68 -24.71 -27.64
CA LEU A 34 -1.39 -24.24 -28.99
C LEU A 34 -1.06 -25.39 -29.95
N THR A 35 -0.29 -26.38 -29.50
CA THR A 35 0.10 -27.55 -30.29
C THR A 35 -1.12 -28.42 -30.63
N LYS A 36 -2.01 -28.65 -29.66
CA LYS A 36 -3.26 -29.39 -29.86
C LYS A 36 -4.25 -28.63 -30.75
N LEU A 37 -4.30 -27.31 -30.65
CA LEU A 37 -5.08 -26.44 -31.52
C LEU A 37 -4.60 -26.55 -32.99
N GLU A 38 -3.29 -26.51 -33.23
CA GLU A 38 -2.70 -26.67 -34.58
C GLU A 38 -2.88 -28.09 -35.15
N ALA A 39 -2.89 -29.10 -34.28
CA ALA A 39 -3.17 -30.49 -34.65
C ALA A 39 -4.68 -30.79 -34.82
N ASN A 40 -5.55 -29.82 -34.52
CA ASN A 40 -7.01 -29.95 -34.51
C ASN A 40 -7.51 -31.08 -33.57
N ASP A 41 -6.86 -31.22 -32.41
CA ASP A 41 -7.10 -32.24 -31.37
C ASP A 41 -7.47 -31.62 -30.00
N LEU A 42 -7.86 -30.34 -30.01
CA LEU A 42 -8.18 -29.60 -28.79
C LEU A 42 -9.56 -30.00 -28.24
N ASN A 43 -9.63 -30.34 -26.95
CA ASN A 43 -10.87 -30.71 -26.26
C ASN A 43 -11.29 -29.70 -25.17
N ASP A 44 -12.45 -29.93 -24.55
CA ASP A 44 -13.03 -29.04 -23.53
C ASP A 44 -12.20 -28.98 -22.25
N ASP A 45 -11.48 -30.04 -21.89
CA ASP A 45 -10.59 -30.05 -20.72
C ASP A 45 -9.36 -29.17 -20.98
N ASP A 46 -8.80 -29.23 -22.20
CA ASP A 46 -7.68 -28.36 -22.61
C ASP A 46 -8.08 -26.86 -22.59
N LEU A 47 -9.30 -26.54 -23.01
CA LEU A 47 -9.83 -25.17 -22.97
C LEU A 47 -10.05 -24.69 -21.54
N LYS A 48 -10.44 -25.59 -20.63
CA LYS A 48 -10.59 -25.27 -19.21
C LYS A 48 -9.23 -25.05 -18.55
N ASP A 49 -8.24 -25.86 -18.88
CA ASP A 49 -6.86 -25.67 -18.42
C ASP A 49 -6.30 -24.33 -18.95
N LEU A 50 -6.60 -23.99 -20.21
CA LEU A 50 -6.25 -22.69 -20.79
C LEU A 50 -6.94 -21.53 -20.06
N GLU A 51 -8.23 -21.62 -19.74
CA GLU A 51 -8.96 -20.60 -18.97
C GLU A 51 -8.33 -20.42 -17.58
N GLU A 52 -8.06 -21.51 -16.86
CA GLU A 52 -7.49 -21.46 -15.51
C GLU A 52 -6.07 -20.87 -15.51
N VAL A 53 -5.27 -21.14 -16.54
CA VAL A 53 -3.93 -20.58 -16.70
C VAL A 53 -3.97 -19.12 -17.15
N ALA A 54 -4.86 -18.77 -18.08
CA ALA A 54 -5.06 -17.39 -18.55
C ALA A 54 -5.55 -16.46 -17.42
N HIS A 55 -6.46 -16.93 -16.58
CA HIS A 55 -6.91 -16.22 -15.37
C HIS A 55 -5.75 -15.90 -14.42
N LYS A 56 -4.81 -16.85 -14.26
CA LYS A 56 -3.58 -16.62 -13.47
C LYS A 56 -2.70 -15.54 -14.10
N PHE A 57 -2.57 -15.47 -15.42
CA PHE A 57 -1.84 -14.40 -16.11
C PHE A 57 -2.46 -13.01 -15.90
N VAL A 58 -3.79 -12.90 -15.89
CA VAL A 58 -4.51 -11.64 -15.62
C VAL A 58 -4.27 -11.14 -14.20
N GLY A 59 -4.39 -12.03 -13.21
CA GLY A 59 -4.22 -11.69 -11.79
C GLY A 59 -2.79 -11.30 -11.43
N THR A 60 -1.79 -11.88 -12.11
CA THR A 60 -0.38 -11.66 -11.77
C THR A 60 0.30 -10.58 -12.62
N GLY A 61 -0.06 -10.42 -13.89
CA GLY A 61 0.56 -9.42 -14.77
C GLY A 61 0.39 -7.98 -14.27
N ARG A 62 -0.80 -7.62 -13.77
CA ARG A 62 -1.03 -6.30 -13.16
C ARG A 62 -0.28 -6.09 -11.84
N THR A 63 -0.12 -7.15 -11.06
CA THR A 63 0.53 -7.13 -9.74
C THR A 63 2.04 -6.93 -9.86
N TYR A 64 2.68 -7.48 -10.90
CA TYR A 64 4.13 -7.42 -11.14
C TYR A 64 4.55 -6.43 -12.25
N GLN A 65 3.65 -5.51 -12.65
CA GLN A 65 3.89 -4.48 -13.66
C GLN A 65 4.19 -5.00 -15.09
N PHE A 66 3.54 -6.09 -15.51
CA PHE A 66 3.54 -6.60 -16.88
C PHE A 66 2.15 -6.43 -17.52
N PRO A 67 1.77 -5.20 -17.94
CA PRO A 67 0.44 -4.91 -18.45
C PRO A 67 0.12 -5.70 -19.72
N ALA A 68 1.10 -5.90 -20.61
CA ALA A 68 0.90 -6.67 -21.85
C ALA A 68 0.52 -8.13 -21.58
N ILE A 69 1.10 -8.78 -20.55
CA ILE A 69 0.73 -10.15 -20.14
C ILE A 69 -0.69 -10.16 -19.56
N SER A 70 -1.05 -9.17 -18.75
CA SER A 70 -2.39 -9.08 -18.17
C SER A 70 -3.48 -8.83 -19.22
N GLU A 71 -3.20 -7.99 -20.22
CA GLU A 71 -4.15 -7.64 -21.27
C GLU A 71 -4.36 -8.79 -22.25
N THR A 72 -3.27 -9.43 -22.70
CA THR A 72 -3.37 -10.60 -23.58
C THR A 72 -3.93 -11.82 -22.85
N GLY A 73 -3.62 -12.00 -21.56
CA GLY A 73 -4.20 -13.04 -20.72
C GLY A 73 -5.71 -12.92 -20.58
N LEU A 74 -6.25 -11.70 -20.49
CA LEU A 74 -7.69 -11.47 -20.37
C LEU A 74 -8.43 -11.85 -21.67
N ILE A 75 -7.82 -11.53 -22.81
CA ILE A 75 -8.36 -11.90 -24.12
C ILE A 75 -8.40 -13.43 -24.27
N VAL A 76 -7.34 -14.13 -23.87
CA VAL A 76 -7.29 -15.59 -23.91
C VAL A 76 -8.29 -16.20 -22.92
N GLU A 77 -8.43 -15.63 -21.72
CA GLU A 77 -9.38 -16.08 -20.70
C GLU A 77 -10.83 -15.98 -21.21
N ASP A 78 -11.21 -14.85 -21.80
CA ASP A 78 -12.56 -14.65 -22.33
C ASP A 78 -12.86 -15.59 -23.50
N LEU A 79 -11.90 -15.78 -24.43
CA LEU A 79 -12.06 -16.70 -25.57
C LEU A 79 -12.15 -18.18 -25.14
N ALA A 80 -11.42 -18.57 -24.09
CA ALA A 80 -11.49 -19.92 -23.53
C ALA A 80 -12.81 -20.16 -22.77
N ARG A 81 -13.27 -19.17 -21.99
CA ARG A 81 -14.49 -19.25 -21.16
C ARG A 81 -15.76 -19.35 -21.98
N ASP A 82 -15.86 -18.61 -23.09
CA ASP A 82 -17.05 -18.61 -23.94
C ASP A 82 -17.23 -19.94 -24.71
N ARG A 83 -16.25 -20.85 -24.63
CA ARG A 83 -16.23 -22.18 -25.28
C ARG A 83 -16.60 -22.13 -26.75
N VAL A 84 -16.30 -21.02 -27.43
CA VAL A 84 -16.46 -20.88 -28.89
C VAL A 84 -15.52 -21.85 -29.62
N GLY A 85 -14.57 -22.44 -28.90
CA GLY A 85 -13.96 -23.73 -29.20
C GLY A 85 -12.75 -23.59 -30.13
N ALA A 86 -12.12 -24.72 -30.41
CA ALA A 86 -10.98 -24.88 -31.32
C ALA A 86 -11.16 -24.25 -32.72
N ASN A 87 -12.37 -23.79 -33.05
CA ASN A 87 -12.75 -23.19 -34.33
C ASN A 87 -12.86 -21.65 -34.29
N ASP A 88 -12.67 -20.99 -33.13
CA ASP A 88 -12.64 -19.52 -33.08
C ASP A 88 -11.36 -19.00 -33.76
N PRO A 89 -11.46 -18.24 -34.86
CA PRO A 89 -10.30 -17.76 -35.60
C PRO A 89 -9.41 -16.79 -34.80
N ASN A 90 -9.88 -16.29 -33.65
CA ASN A 90 -9.15 -15.36 -32.79
C ASN A 90 -8.38 -16.05 -31.66
N LEU A 91 -8.66 -17.32 -31.37
CA LEU A 91 -8.02 -18.05 -30.26
C LEU A 91 -6.51 -18.24 -30.48
N GLN A 92 -6.11 -18.74 -31.66
CA GLN A 92 -4.70 -18.93 -31.99
C GLN A 92 -3.90 -17.61 -32.01
N PRO A 93 -4.37 -16.51 -32.66
CA PRO A 93 -3.72 -15.20 -32.56
C PRO A 93 -3.59 -14.67 -31.13
N ALA A 94 -4.61 -14.88 -30.27
CA ALA A 94 -4.58 -14.42 -28.88
C ALA A 94 -3.54 -15.19 -28.05
N ILE A 95 -3.47 -16.52 -28.22
CA ILE A 95 -2.46 -17.37 -27.58
C ILE A 95 -1.04 -16.95 -28.00
N LEU A 96 -0.81 -16.71 -29.29
CA LEU A 96 0.48 -16.23 -29.80
C LEU A 96 0.85 -14.84 -29.24
N ALA A 97 -0.13 -13.93 -29.10
CA ALA A 97 0.09 -12.62 -28.50
C ALA A 97 0.48 -12.71 -27.02
N LEU A 98 -0.15 -13.62 -26.26
CA LEU A 98 0.21 -13.89 -24.86
C LEU A 98 1.62 -14.45 -24.73
N LEU A 99 2.00 -15.43 -25.56
CA LEU A 99 3.35 -16.01 -25.55
C LEU A 99 4.42 -14.96 -25.92
N ASN A 100 4.14 -14.09 -26.89
CA ASN A 100 5.04 -12.99 -27.23
C ASN A 100 5.19 -11.98 -26.09
N ALA A 101 4.09 -11.60 -25.42
CA ALA A 101 4.16 -10.71 -24.25
C ALA A 101 4.98 -11.30 -23.10
N CYS A 102 4.95 -12.63 -22.94
CA CYS A 102 5.78 -13.33 -21.96
C CYS A 102 7.27 -13.38 -22.37
N ALA A 103 7.56 -13.56 -23.66
CA ALA A 103 8.92 -13.50 -24.20
C ALA A 103 9.54 -12.09 -24.11
N ASP A 104 8.76 -11.05 -24.38
CA ASP A 104 9.17 -9.65 -24.24
C ASP A 104 9.47 -9.32 -22.77
N ALA A 105 8.60 -9.75 -21.84
CA ALA A 105 8.80 -9.58 -20.40
C ALA A 105 10.08 -10.27 -19.89
N ARG A 106 10.42 -11.46 -20.41
CA ARG A 106 11.69 -12.14 -20.12
C ARG A 106 12.88 -11.34 -20.63
N THR A 107 12.83 -10.90 -21.88
CA THR A 107 13.93 -10.15 -22.52
C THR A 107 14.19 -8.82 -21.81
N GLU A 108 13.12 -8.11 -21.45
CA GLU A 108 13.19 -6.85 -20.68
C GLU A 108 13.80 -7.09 -19.29
N PHE A 109 13.43 -8.18 -18.63
CA PHE A 109 13.93 -8.51 -17.30
C PHE A 109 15.38 -9.01 -17.30
N GLU A 110 15.77 -9.87 -18.24
CA GLU A 110 17.16 -10.33 -18.38
C GLU A 110 18.12 -9.15 -18.62
N ALA A 111 17.69 -8.14 -19.38
CA ALA A 111 18.45 -6.91 -19.59
C ALA A 111 18.62 -6.06 -18.31
N LEU A 112 17.64 -6.12 -17.38
CA LEU A 112 17.67 -5.42 -16.09
C LEU A 112 18.45 -6.21 -15.02
N ASP A 113 18.35 -7.54 -15.02
CA ASP A 113 18.98 -8.44 -14.05
C ASP A 113 20.51 -8.45 -14.18
N MET A 114 21.02 -8.33 -15.41
CA MET A 114 22.45 -8.18 -15.68
C MET A 114 23.05 -6.85 -15.17
N ALA A 115 22.23 -5.86 -14.81
CA ALA A 115 22.67 -4.54 -14.38
C ALA A 115 22.71 -4.33 -12.84
N GLN A 116 22.23 -5.29 -12.02
CA GLN A 116 21.97 -5.09 -10.58
C GLN A 116 22.61 -6.10 -9.59
N GLN A 117 23.88 -6.50 -9.71
CA GLN A 117 24.56 -7.25 -8.61
C GLN A 117 25.41 -6.35 -7.69
N PRO A 118 25.16 -6.32 -6.37
CA PRO A 118 26.21 -5.98 -5.39
C PRO A 118 26.23 -6.83 -4.08
N ALA A 119 27.32 -6.63 -3.30
CA ALA A 119 27.82 -7.41 -2.16
C ALA A 119 27.14 -7.16 -0.77
N THR A 120 27.35 -8.13 0.14
CA THR A 120 27.12 -8.35 1.61
C THR A 120 27.34 -7.16 2.60
N GLU A 121 27.00 -7.10 3.92
CA GLU A 121 26.19 -7.87 4.92
C GLU A 121 25.89 -7.03 6.25
N GLU A 122 24.77 -7.19 7.04
CA GLU A 122 24.43 -6.77 8.48
C GLU A 122 23.00 -6.19 8.95
N GLN A 123 22.54 -6.51 10.17
CA GLN A 123 21.16 -6.23 10.73
C GLN A 123 21.00 -4.97 11.67
N PRO A 124 19.97 -4.82 12.57
CA PRO A 124 18.79 -3.94 12.46
C PRO A 124 18.69 -2.80 13.54
N LEU A 125 17.77 -1.82 13.36
CA LEU A 125 17.52 -0.69 14.30
C LEU A 125 16.20 -0.84 15.09
N SER A 126 16.27 -0.46 16.38
CA SER A 126 15.21 -0.45 17.40
C SER A 126 14.18 0.67 17.25
N ALA A 127 12.97 0.40 17.75
CA ALA A 127 11.78 1.25 17.77
C ALA A 127 11.94 2.59 18.53
N GLU A 128 11.35 3.66 17.99
CA GLU A 128 10.98 4.88 18.74
C GLU A 128 9.52 5.26 18.44
N THR A 129 8.73 5.36 19.50
CA THR A 129 7.33 5.81 19.53
C THR A 129 7.19 7.32 19.44
N PRO A 130 6.14 7.83 18.76
CA PRO A 130 5.52 9.10 19.12
C PRO A 130 4.06 8.92 19.55
N LYS A 131 3.67 9.66 20.58
CA LYS A 131 2.28 9.95 21.01
C LYS A 131 2.16 11.49 21.12
N PRO A 132 1.06 12.14 20.72
CA PRO A 132 -0.05 12.34 21.67
C PRO A 132 -1.49 12.34 21.08
N ALA A 133 -2.41 11.98 21.98
CA ALA A 133 -3.83 12.27 22.13
C ALA A 133 -4.63 13.04 21.06
N ALA A 134 -5.81 12.49 20.76
CA ALA A 134 -6.91 13.14 20.06
C ALA A 134 -7.49 14.33 20.85
N SER A 135 -7.46 15.52 20.23
CA SER A 135 -8.45 16.60 20.42
C SER A 135 -8.70 17.27 19.07
N ALA A 136 -9.88 17.85 18.89
CA ALA A 136 -10.38 18.43 17.64
C ALA A 136 -9.65 19.71 17.18
N ASN A 137 -8.38 19.58 16.77
CA ASN A 137 -7.68 20.55 15.91
C ASN A 137 -7.56 19.95 14.51
N LEU A 138 -7.79 20.77 13.49
CA LEU A 138 -7.54 20.39 12.10
C LEU A 138 -6.05 20.02 11.94
N PRO A 139 -5.71 19.06 11.06
CA PRO A 139 -4.32 18.77 10.73
C PRO A 139 -3.58 20.02 10.24
N ALA A 140 -2.36 20.24 10.73
CA ALA A 140 -1.51 21.32 10.30
C ALA A 140 -0.78 20.93 9.00
N VAL A 141 -0.96 21.73 7.94
CA VAL A 141 -0.40 21.45 6.61
C VAL A 141 0.56 22.58 6.20
N LEU A 142 1.76 22.22 5.79
CA LEU A 142 2.71 23.15 5.18
C LEU A 142 2.67 23.01 3.66
N ILE A 143 2.33 24.08 2.95
CA ILE A 143 2.31 24.13 1.48
C ILE A 143 3.55 24.89 1.01
N VAL A 144 4.46 24.20 0.34
CA VAL A 144 5.71 24.74 -0.19
C VAL A 144 5.68 24.65 -1.72
N ASP A 145 5.51 25.79 -2.38
CA ASP A 145 5.48 25.90 -3.85
C ASP A 145 5.94 27.33 -4.17
N ASP A 146 6.65 27.60 -5.27
CA ASP A 146 7.10 28.96 -5.58
C ASP A 146 5.99 29.82 -6.23
N ASP A 147 4.99 29.17 -6.82
CA ASP A 147 3.83 29.79 -7.46
C ASP A 147 2.77 30.22 -6.43
N ALA A 148 2.62 31.54 -6.26
CA ALA A 148 1.72 32.11 -5.26
C ALA A 148 0.23 31.77 -5.49
N ASP A 149 -0.19 31.66 -6.76
CA ASP A 149 -1.56 31.31 -7.12
C ASP A 149 -1.88 29.86 -6.73
N THR A 150 -0.95 28.94 -7.00
CA THR A 150 -1.04 27.52 -6.63
C THR A 150 -1.11 27.36 -5.11
N ARG A 151 -0.23 28.04 -4.36
CA ARG A 151 -0.29 28.05 -2.87
C ARG A 151 -1.64 28.54 -2.36
N SER A 152 -2.11 29.67 -2.88
CA SER A 152 -3.37 30.29 -2.48
C SER A 152 -4.58 29.38 -2.75
N LEU A 153 -4.66 28.82 -3.95
CA LEU A 153 -5.74 27.91 -4.34
C LEU A 153 -5.75 26.62 -3.52
N LEU A 154 -4.60 25.98 -3.31
CA LEU A 154 -4.50 24.78 -2.47
C LEU A 154 -4.94 25.10 -1.03
N GLY A 155 -4.44 26.19 -0.44
CA GLY A 155 -4.85 26.61 0.90
C GLY A 155 -6.35 26.91 1.01
N GLN A 156 -6.92 27.56 -0.01
CA GLN A 156 -8.37 27.84 -0.04
C GLN A 156 -9.19 26.54 -0.05
N PHE A 157 -8.89 25.61 -0.95
CA PHE A 157 -9.64 24.35 -1.05
C PHE A 157 -9.42 23.39 0.14
N MET A 158 -8.35 23.58 0.91
CA MET A 158 -8.03 22.76 2.09
C MET A 158 -8.50 23.35 3.41
N SER A 159 -8.93 24.62 3.43
CA SER A 159 -9.28 25.37 4.65
C SER A 159 -10.39 24.74 5.50
N ASP A 160 -11.30 23.96 4.90
CA ASP A 160 -12.38 23.27 5.62
C ASP A 160 -11.89 22.06 6.46
N TYR A 161 -10.69 21.55 6.19
CA TYR A 161 -10.18 20.31 6.80
C TYR A 161 -8.69 20.33 7.14
N ALA A 162 -8.00 21.46 7.01
CA ALA A 162 -6.61 21.65 7.41
C ALA A 162 -6.31 23.09 7.80
N GLU A 163 -5.38 23.28 8.74
CA GLU A 163 -4.74 24.57 9.02
C GLU A 163 -3.50 24.72 8.14
N CYS A 164 -3.61 25.52 7.07
CA CYS A 164 -2.54 25.66 6.09
C CYS A 164 -1.58 26.81 6.42
N THR A 165 -0.28 26.50 6.44
CA THR A 165 0.81 27.48 6.40
C THR A 165 1.46 27.44 5.02
N MET A 166 1.79 28.59 4.43
CA MET A 166 2.32 28.70 3.08
C MET A 166 3.78 29.17 3.11
N ALA A 167 4.66 28.41 2.46
CA ALA A 167 6.06 28.78 2.25
C ALA A 167 6.35 28.90 0.75
N GLU A 168 7.10 29.93 0.35
CA GLU A 168 7.43 30.19 -1.05
C GLU A 168 8.74 29.55 -1.51
N ASN A 169 9.53 29.02 -0.57
CA ASN A 169 10.80 28.37 -0.81
C ASN A 169 11.20 27.49 0.39
N SER A 170 12.33 26.78 0.25
CA SER A 170 12.84 25.88 1.27
C SER A 170 13.31 26.58 2.54
N ASP A 171 13.92 27.77 2.46
CA ASP A 171 14.38 28.50 3.64
C ASP A 171 13.21 28.91 4.55
N GLN A 172 12.12 29.40 3.95
CA GLN A 172 10.91 29.75 4.68
C GLN A 172 10.20 28.51 5.25
N ALA A 173 10.20 27.39 4.51
CA ALA A 173 9.66 26.13 5.00
C ALA A 173 10.42 25.63 6.24
N GLU A 174 11.76 25.70 6.22
CA GLU A 174 12.60 25.32 7.37
C GLU A 174 12.39 26.24 8.57
N GLU A 175 12.24 27.55 8.34
CA GLU A 175 11.91 28.50 9.41
C GLU A 175 10.58 28.14 10.10
N PHE A 176 9.56 27.75 9.34
CA PHE A 176 8.28 27.33 9.90
C PHE A 176 8.36 25.99 10.64
N MET A 177 9.02 24.99 10.05
CA MET A 177 9.19 23.68 10.69
C MET A 177 9.99 23.76 12.00
N ALA A 178 10.89 24.73 12.12
CA ALA A 178 11.62 24.99 13.37
C ALA A 178 10.74 25.63 14.47
N LYS A 179 9.62 26.26 14.11
CA LYS A 179 8.75 27.00 15.04
C LYS A 179 7.49 26.24 15.46
N MET A 180 6.99 25.36 14.60
CA MET A 180 5.73 24.64 14.84
C MET A 180 5.71 23.28 14.13
N PRO A 181 4.96 22.31 14.68
CA PRO A 181 4.80 21.00 14.04
C PRO A 181 3.82 21.06 12.85
N PHE A 182 4.01 20.16 11.90
CA PHE A 182 3.12 19.93 10.77
C PHE A 182 2.80 18.44 10.66
N ASP A 183 1.56 18.11 10.30
CA ASP A 183 1.12 16.74 10.06
C ASP A 183 1.44 16.31 8.61
N LEU A 184 1.37 17.25 7.65
CA LEU A 184 1.63 17.02 6.23
C LEU A 184 2.39 18.20 5.60
N VAL A 185 3.33 17.90 4.71
CA VAL A 185 4.02 18.85 3.84
C VAL A 185 3.65 18.56 2.38
N LEU A 186 3.08 19.54 1.68
CA LEU A 186 2.93 19.55 0.23
C LEU A 186 4.12 20.29 -0.36
N LEU A 187 4.96 19.57 -1.11
CA LEU A 187 6.29 20.07 -1.48
C LEU A 187 6.50 20.06 -2.99
N ASP A 188 6.55 21.23 -3.60
CA ASP A 188 6.99 21.37 -4.98
C ASP A 188 8.47 20.98 -5.11
N ASN A 189 8.78 20.22 -6.14
CA ASN A 189 10.17 19.88 -6.44
C ASN A 189 10.96 21.07 -7.00
N LYS A 190 10.35 21.89 -7.85
CA LYS A 190 11.06 22.95 -8.59
C LYS A 190 10.89 24.31 -7.94
N MET A 191 11.64 24.55 -6.87
CA MET A 191 11.67 25.87 -6.20
C MET A 191 12.98 26.61 -6.54
N PRO A 192 12.92 27.87 -7.02
CA PRO A 192 14.12 28.67 -7.27
C PRO A 192 14.72 29.18 -5.95
N GLY A 193 16.06 29.29 -5.91
CA GLY A 193 16.74 30.05 -4.85
C GLY A 193 16.88 29.35 -3.50
N GLY A 194 17.25 28.06 -3.48
CA GLY A 194 17.50 27.32 -2.24
C GLY A 194 17.69 25.83 -2.50
N LYS A 195 17.39 25.00 -1.51
CA LYS A 195 17.25 23.54 -1.68
C LYS A 195 16.07 23.26 -2.62
N THR A 196 16.27 22.32 -3.55
CA THR A 196 15.18 21.70 -4.32
C THR A 196 14.22 20.95 -3.39
N GLY A 197 13.01 20.64 -3.86
CA GLY A 197 12.06 19.88 -3.03
C GLY A 197 12.59 18.49 -2.65
N LEU A 198 13.29 17.80 -3.55
CA LEU A 198 13.92 16.52 -3.22
C LEU A 198 15.01 16.65 -2.14
N GLU A 199 15.80 17.72 -2.15
CA GLU A 199 16.80 17.99 -1.11
C GLU A 199 16.16 18.32 0.24
N LEU A 200 15.08 19.11 0.23
CA LEU A 200 14.31 19.42 1.44
C LEU A 200 13.64 18.16 2.01
N LEU A 201 13.07 17.29 1.17
CA LEU A 201 12.52 16.01 1.58
C LEU A 201 13.58 15.15 2.29
N LYS A 202 14.77 15.01 1.70
CA LYS A 202 15.88 14.26 2.31
C LYS A 202 16.27 14.84 3.66
N HIS A 203 16.26 16.17 3.79
CA HIS A 203 16.53 16.84 5.06
C HIS A 203 15.46 16.52 6.11
N ILE A 204 14.17 16.66 5.77
CA ILE A 204 13.04 16.32 6.64
C ILE A 204 13.16 14.88 7.13
N LYS A 205 13.47 13.93 6.25
CA LYS A 205 13.53 12.50 6.60
C LYS A 205 14.81 12.10 7.35
N ALA A 206 15.89 12.87 7.24
CA ALA A 206 17.11 12.65 8.01
C ALA A 206 17.03 13.21 9.44
N ASP A 207 16.20 14.23 9.69
CA ASP A 207 16.06 14.86 11.00
C ASP A 207 15.11 14.06 11.92
N ALA A 208 15.56 13.66 13.10
CA ALA A 208 14.76 12.87 14.04
C ALA A 208 13.48 13.58 14.51
N THR A 209 13.50 14.91 14.56
CA THR A 209 12.36 15.73 14.96
C THR A 209 11.39 15.96 13.81
N LEU A 210 11.83 15.90 12.55
CA LEU A 210 10.98 16.17 11.38
C LEU A 210 10.55 14.91 10.61
N ARG A 211 11.28 13.80 10.72
CA ARG A 211 11.08 12.59 9.90
C ARG A 211 9.67 11.99 9.96
N HIS A 212 8.95 12.26 11.04
CA HIS A 212 7.59 11.82 11.29
C HIS A 212 6.55 12.53 10.41
N MET A 213 6.86 13.74 9.91
CA MET A 213 5.95 14.53 9.07
C MET A 213 5.65 13.77 7.78
N ASP A 214 4.39 13.70 7.38
CA ASP A 214 4.03 13.12 6.09
C ASP A 214 4.40 14.10 4.97
N VAL A 215 4.97 13.61 3.85
CA VAL A 215 5.40 14.50 2.75
C VAL A 215 4.83 13.99 1.43
N VAL A 216 4.15 14.85 0.69
CA VAL A 216 3.62 14.58 -0.64
C VAL A 216 4.27 15.53 -1.63
N MET A 217 4.92 14.96 -2.65
CA MET A 217 5.65 15.75 -3.63
C MET A 217 4.71 16.28 -4.72
N ILE A 218 4.86 17.54 -5.10
CA ILE A 218 4.24 18.09 -6.30
C ILE A 218 5.32 18.19 -7.37
N THR A 219 5.13 17.53 -8.52
CA THR A 219 6.15 17.44 -9.57
C THR A 219 5.61 17.81 -10.95
N ALA A 220 6.44 18.48 -11.74
CA ALA A 220 6.17 18.81 -13.14
C ALA A 220 6.49 17.68 -14.13
N SER A 221 7.36 16.73 -13.78
CA SER A 221 7.65 15.58 -14.64
C SER A 221 7.13 14.30 -13.97
N GLY A 222 6.29 13.57 -14.70
CA GLY A 222 5.95 12.17 -14.38
C GLY A 222 7.04 11.20 -14.80
N GLU A 223 8.28 11.68 -14.94
CA GLU A 223 9.41 10.84 -15.31
C GLU A 223 9.62 9.77 -14.23
N PRO A 224 9.65 8.48 -14.59
CA PRO A 224 9.70 7.39 -13.62
C PRO A 224 10.85 7.52 -12.62
N GLN A 225 12.01 7.99 -13.06
CA GLN A 225 13.19 8.15 -12.19
C GLN A 225 12.97 9.19 -11.09
N MET A 226 12.39 10.34 -11.42
CA MET A 226 12.19 11.41 -10.42
C MET A 226 11.11 11.04 -9.40
N VAL A 227 10.05 10.36 -9.86
CA VAL A 227 9.03 9.79 -8.97
C VAL A 227 9.66 8.75 -8.04
N LEU A 228 10.48 7.86 -8.58
CA LEU A 228 11.18 6.84 -7.81
C LEU A 228 12.15 7.45 -6.78
N ASP A 229 12.93 8.46 -7.17
CA ASP A 229 13.86 9.15 -6.28
C ASP A 229 13.12 9.82 -5.11
N SER A 230 11.96 10.41 -5.39
CA SER A 230 11.10 11.04 -4.38
C SER A 230 10.55 10.02 -3.38
N LEU A 231 10.01 8.90 -3.85
CA LEU A 231 9.47 7.85 -2.99
C LEU A 231 10.57 7.19 -2.15
N THR A 232 11.74 6.94 -2.76
CA THR A 232 12.91 6.36 -2.08
C THR A 232 13.46 7.31 -1.01
N ALA A 233 13.40 8.62 -1.24
CA ALA A 233 13.75 9.63 -0.25
C ALA A 233 12.73 9.75 0.89
N GLY A 234 11.61 9.01 0.86
CA GLY A 234 10.61 8.95 1.92
C GLY A 234 9.36 9.79 1.66
N ALA A 235 9.14 10.27 0.44
CA ALA A 235 7.85 10.81 0.06
C ALA A 235 6.78 9.72 0.17
N SER A 236 5.62 10.11 0.65
CA SER A 236 4.50 9.21 0.89
C SER A 236 3.58 9.04 -0.31
N ASP A 237 3.57 10.03 -1.21
CA ASP A 237 2.82 10.10 -2.45
C ASP A 237 3.35 11.26 -3.30
N TYR A 238 2.83 11.38 -4.52
CA TYR A 238 3.10 12.51 -5.39
C TYR A 238 1.84 12.99 -6.13
N VAL A 239 1.94 14.21 -6.67
CA VAL A 239 0.94 14.89 -7.49
C VAL A 239 1.63 15.41 -8.75
N LEU A 240 1.11 15.06 -9.91
CA LEU A 240 1.63 15.52 -11.20
C LEU A 240 1.01 16.87 -11.59
N LYS A 241 1.83 17.83 -12.01
CA LYS A 241 1.41 19.06 -12.71
C LYS A 241 1.18 18.75 -14.21
N PRO A 242 0.20 19.38 -14.87
CA PRO A 242 -0.79 20.30 -14.30
C PRO A 242 -1.87 19.53 -13.52
N PHE A 243 -2.33 20.12 -12.41
CA PHE A 243 -3.44 19.60 -11.61
C PHE A 243 -4.49 20.67 -11.36
N LYS A 244 -5.70 20.24 -11.00
CA LYS A 244 -6.71 21.13 -10.42
C LYS A 244 -6.54 21.11 -8.90
N ALA A 245 -6.35 22.28 -8.29
CA ALA A 245 -6.15 22.39 -6.85
C ALA A 245 -7.26 21.67 -6.05
N GLU A 246 -8.53 21.83 -6.45
CA GLU A 246 -9.67 21.11 -5.89
C GLU A 246 -9.49 19.58 -5.89
N ALA A 247 -8.99 19.00 -6.97
CA ALA A 247 -8.80 17.55 -7.09
C ALA A 247 -7.71 17.04 -6.14
N VAL A 248 -6.63 17.81 -5.98
CA VAL A 248 -5.56 17.53 -4.99
C VAL A 248 -6.14 17.62 -3.58
N ALA A 249 -6.90 18.68 -3.31
CA ALA A 249 -7.55 18.90 -2.03
C ALA A 249 -8.48 17.73 -1.64
N GLN A 250 -9.33 17.26 -2.57
CA GLN A 250 -10.18 16.07 -2.35
C GLN A 250 -9.37 14.78 -2.12
N LYS A 251 -8.29 14.56 -2.88
CA LYS A 251 -7.39 13.41 -2.68
C LYS A 251 -6.79 13.44 -1.26
N LEU A 252 -6.37 14.61 -0.80
CA LEU A 252 -5.74 14.80 0.50
C LEU A 252 -6.75 14.81 1.65
N LYS A 253 -8.01 15.17 1.43
CA LYS A 253 -9.06 15.18 2.47
C LYS A 253 -9.16 13.83 3.18
N THR A 254 -9.24 12.74 2.42
CA THR A 254 -9.29 11.38 2.98
C THR A 254 -8.01 11.08 3.75
N ARG A 255 -6.85 11.45 3.20
CA ARG A 255 -5.55 11.27 3.84
C ARG A 255 -5.47 11.99 5.19
N LEU A 256 -5.82 13.27 5.21
CA LEU A 256 -5.82 14.16 6.38
C LEU A 256 -6.74 13.67 7.50
N ALA A 257 -7.87 13.05 7.15
CA ALA A 257 -8.78 12.44 8.13
C ALA A 257 -8.13 11.27 8.90
N HIS A 258 -7.10 10.64 8.32
CA HIS A 258 -6.49 9.42 8.84
C HIS A 258 -5.02 9.59 9.27
N LEU A 259 -4.41 10.77 9.09
CA LEU A 259 -2.98 11.02 9.39
C LEU A 259 -2.56 10.67 10.83
N LYS A 260 -3.50 10.75 11.77
CA LYS A 260 -3.25 10.45 13.19
C LYS A 260 -3.56 9.01 13.57
N GLN A 261 -4.05 8.21 12.63
CA GLN A 261 -4.46 6.84 12.90
C GLN A 261 -3.29 5.88 12.73
N THR A 262 -3.19 4.94 13.68
CA THR A 262 -2.18 3.89 13.68
C THR A 262 -2.85 2.52 13.61
N ILE A 263 -2.49 1.74 12.60
CA ILE A 263 -2.79 0.31 12.49
C ILE A 263 -1.57 -0.48 12.97
N LEU A 264 -1.83 -1.48 13.80
CA LEU A 264 -0.86 -2.52 14.13
C LEU A 264 -1.17 -3.76 13.29
N LEU A 265 -0.18 -4.26 12.55
CA LEU A 265 -0.29 -5.43 11.70
C LEU A 265 0.59 -6.53 12.27
N VAL A 266 -0.01 -7.65 12.67
CA VAL A 266 0.70 -8.80 13.24
C VAL A 266 0.56 -9.96 12.27
N ASP A 267 1.60 -10.25 11.49
CA ASP A 267 1.61 -11.27 10.44
C ASP A 267 3.07 -11.67 10.20
N ASP A 268 3.41 -12.96 10.23
CA ASP A 268 4.80 -13.41 10.00
C ASP A 268 5.19 -13.38 8.51
N ASP A 269 4.23 -13.18 7.61
CA ASP A 269 4.47 -12.99 6.19
C ASP A 269 4.91 -11.55 5.89
N GLN A 270 6.22 -11.37 5.71
CA GLN A 270 6.83 -10.09 5.38
C GLN A 270 6.29 -9.49 4.06
N ALA A 271 5.86 -10.31 3.10
CA ALA A 271 5.29 -9.81 1.86
C ALA A 271 3.90 -9.18 2.11
N VAL A 272 3.07 -9.81 2.96
CA VAL A 272 1.79 -9.24 3.40
C VAL A 272 2.02 -7.96 4.20
N GLN A 273 2.98 -7.96 5.12
CA GLN A 273 3.33 -6.75 5.87
C GLN A 273 3.70 -5.59 4.95
N ASN A 274 4.65 -5.81 4.03
CA ASN A 274 5.12 -4.78 3.11
C ASN A 274 3.98 -4.25 2.22
N LEU A 275 3.14 -5.15 1.71
CA LEU A 275 1.98 -4.80 0.88
C LEU A 275 0.99 -3.90 1.63
N LEU A 276 0.58 -4.31 2.83
CA LEU A 276 -0.40 -3.57 3.62
C LEU A 276 0.16 -2.26 4.16
N GLN A 277 1.41 -2.24 4.63
CA GLN A 277 2.07 -1.01 5.08
C GLN A 277 2.18 0.01 3.96
N ALA A 278 2.58 -0.42 2.76
CA ALA A 278 2.63 0.46 1.59
C ALA A 278 1.25 1.03 1.25
N LYS A 279 0.21 0.18 1.24
CA LYS A 279 -1.15 0.59 0.91
C LYS A 279 -1.75 1.54 1.95
N PHE A 280 -1.57 1.30 3.24
CA PHE A 280 -2.07 2.19 4.30
C PHE A 280 -1.32 3.52 4.34
N ARG A 281 -0.02 3.53 4.00
CA ARG A 281 0.77 4.77 3.88
C ARG A 281 0.23 5.71 2.80
N THR A 282 -0.29 5.22 1.68
CA THR A 282 -0.90 6.09 0.65
C THR A 282 -2.21 6.72 1.13
N LEU A 283 -2.83 6.14 2.15
CA LEU A 283 -4.03 6.67 2.81
C LEU A 283 -3.70 7.57 4.01
N GLY A 284 -2.43 7.82 4.29
CA GLY A 284 -2.00 8.59 5.46
C GLY A 284 -2.10 7.82 6.78
N VAL A 285 -2.45 6.53 6.76
CA VAL A 285 -2.52 5.71 7.97
C VAL A 285 -1.14 5.16 8.29
N LYS A 286 -0.66 5.37 9.52
CA LYS A 286 0.56 4.74 9.99
C LYS A 286 0.30 3.25 10.22
N CYS A 287 1.00 2.37 9.52
CA CYS A 287 0.89 0.93 9.71
C CYS A 287 2.22 0.39 10.25
N ILE A 288 2.19 -0.24 11.42
CA ILE A 288 3.36 -0.79 12.11
C ILE A 288 3.26 -2.31 12.09
N GLY A 289 4.25 -2.98 11.52
CA GLY A 289 4.27 -4.43 11.35
C GLY A 289 5.04 -5.15 12.45
N TYR A 290 4.55 -6.33 12.82
CA TYR A 290 5.12 -7.23 13.81
C TYR A 290 5.03 -8.66 13.29
N ASP A 291 6.13 -9.40 13.39
CA ASP A 291 6.22 -10.84 13.13
C ASP A 291 5.84 -11.68 14.37
N ASP A 292 6.02 -11.11 15.57
CA ASP A 292 5.76 -11.77 16.85
C ASP A 292 4.60 -11.11 17.62
N GLY A 293 3.62 -11.94 17.99
CA GLY A 293 2.42 -11.49 18.72
C GLY A 293 2.68 -11.03 20.15
N LEU A 294 3.72 -11.53 20.83
CA LEU A 294 4.07 -11.10 22.19
C LEU A 294 4.71 -9.72 22.18
N GLN A 295 5.62 -9.46 21.24
CA GLN A 295 6.20 -8.13 21.04
C GLN A 295 5.11 -7.12 20.66
N ALA A 296 4.21 -7.50 19.75
CA ALA A 296 3.07 -6.67 19.40
C ALA A 296 2.21 -6.32 20.64
N LEU A 297 1.94 -7.30 21.52
CA LEU A 297 1.14 -7.08 22.73
C LEU A 297 1.81 -6.10 23.71
N GLN A 298 3.13 -6.20 23.87
CA GLN A 298 3.90 -5.31 24.74
C GLN A 298 3.83 -3.87 24.23
N ASP A 299 4.11 -3.67 22.94
CA ASP A 299 4.16 -2.33 22.36
C ASP A 299 2.75 -1.71 22.19
N MET A 300 1.71 -2.54 22.06
CA MET A 300 0.32 -2.10 21.91
C MET A 300 -0.17 -1.18 23.03
N GLU A 301 0.31 -1.37 24.27
CA GLU A 301 -0.10 -0.55 25.41
C GLU A 301 0.40 0.90 25.31
N ASP A 302 1.59 1.07 24.74
CA ASP A 302 2.24 2.37 24.56
C ASP A 302 1.77 3.04 23.26
N ILE A 303 1.73 2.28 22.16
CA ILE A 303 1.32 2.76 20.83
C ILE A 303 -0.16 3.14 20.83
N LYS A 304 -1.02 2.34 21.47
CA LYS A 304 -2.48 2.47 21.45
C LYS A 304 -3.03 2.60 20.02
N PRO A 305 -2.91 1.54 19.21
CA PRO A 305 -3.38 1.59 17.83
C PRO A 305 -4.90 1.78 17.76
N ASP A 306 -5.35 2.40 16.67
CA ASP A 306 -6.76 2.58 16.36
C ASP A 306 -7.39 1.32 15.78
N LEU A 307 -6.58 0.39 15.25
CA LEU A 307 -7.02 -0.90 14.72
C LEU A 307 -5.85 -1.91 14.70
N VAL A 308 -6.18 -3.19 14.89
CA VAL A 308 -5.22 -4.30 14.72
C VAL A 308 -5.66 -5.21 13.58
N ILE A 309 -4.74 -5.51 12.67
CA ILE A 309 -4.87 -6.59 11.69
C ILE A 309 -4.02 -7.75 12.20
N LEU A 310 -4.62 -8.93 12.33
CA LEU A 310 -4.02 -10.06 13.02
C LEU A 310 -4.09 -11.33 12.18
N ASP A 311 -2.93 -11.90 11.82
CA ASP A 311 -2.89 -13.27 11.36
C ASP A 311 -3.23 -14.20 12.53
N ARG A 312 -4.06 -15.19 12.23
CA ARG A 312 -4.40 -16.25 13.15
C ARG A 312 -3.25 -17.24 13.33
N ILE A 313 -2.50 -17.52 12.27
CA ILE A 313 -1.37 -18.44 12.32
C ILE A 313 -0.14 -17.58 12.50
N LEU A 314 0.41 -17.57 13.71
CA LEU A 314 1.69 -16.93 14.01
C LEU A 314 2.62 -17.97 14.65
N PRO A 315 3.94 -17.85 14.46
CA PRO A 315 4.91 -18.62 15.24
C PRO A 315 4.79 -18.30 16.73
N GLY A 316 4.80 -19.31 17.60
CA GLY A 316 4.89 -19.14 19.06
C GLY A 316 3.58 -18.82 19.80
N LEU A 317 2.74 -17.92 19.29
CA LEU A 317 1.44 -17.55 19.89
C LEU A 317 0.34 -17.61 18.83
N GLU A 318 -0.69 -18.46 18.99
CA GLU A 318 -1.83 -18.42 18.07
C GLU A 318 -2.53 -17.05 18.14
N GLY A 319 -2.84 -16.42 17.00
CA GLY A 319 -3.45 -15.08 16.97
C GLY A 319 -4.78 -15.00 17.74
N MET A 320 -5.49 -16.11 17.89
CA MET A 320 -6.66 -16.19 18.77
C MET A 320 -6.31 -15.95 20.26
N ALA A 321 -5.18 -16.46 20.73
CA ALA A 321 -4.72 -16.21 22.09
C ALA A 321 -4.33 -14.74 22.27
N LEU A 322 -3.73 -14.10 21.27
CA LEU A 322 -3.46 -12.66 21.30
C LEU A 322 -4.76 -11.85 21.43
N LEU A 323 -5.75 -12.13 20.58
CA LEU A 323 -7.06 -11.50 20.65
C LEU A 323 -7.73 -11.69 22.02
N HIS A 324 -7.65 -12.89 22.60
CA HIS A 324 -8.16 -13.14 23.94
C HIS A 324 -7.49 -12.24 24.98
N ASN A 325 -6.15 -12.13 24.95
CA ASN A 325 -5.40 -11.26 25.86
C ASN A 325 -5.79 -9.78 25.71
N MET A 326 -5.94 -9.30 24.46
CA MET A 326 -6.41 -7.93 24.20
C MET A 326 -7.78 -7.67 24.83
N ARG A 327 -8.72 -8.62 24.73
CA ARG A 327 -10.07 -8.47 25.30
C ARG A 327 -10.09 -8.52 26.83
N GLN A 328 -9.11 -9.15 27.47
CA GLN A 328 -8.94 -9.11 28.94
C GLN A 328 -8.23 -7.84 29.43
N ASN A 329 -7.55 -7.10 28.54
CA ASN A 329 -6.83 -5.88 28.88
C ASN A 329 -7.72 -4.65 28.76
N THR A 330 -7.89 -3.89 29.85
CA THR A 330 -8.79 -2.73 29.89
C THR A 330 -8.38 -1.61 28.92
N SER A 331 -7.10 -1.48 28.59
CA SER A 331 -6.63 -0.46 27.65
C SER A 331 -6.74 -0.88 26.18
N LEU A 332 -6.89 -2.18 25.89
CA LEU A 332 -6.88 -2.74 24.53
C LEU A 332 -8.22 -3.36 24.12
N LYS A 333 -9.11 -3.66 25.07
CA LYS A 333 -10.34 -4.42 24.84
C LYS A 333 -11.28 -3.83 23.79
N ASP A 334 -11.27 -2.52 23.62
CA ASP A 334 -12.15 -1.79 22.72
C ASP A 334 -11.51 -1.54 21.34
N ILE A 335 -10.22 -1.89 21.16
CA ILE A 335 -9.52 -1.75 19.88
C ILE A 335 -10.13 -2.75 18.89
N PRO A 336 -10.59 -2.29 17.70
CA PRO A 336 -11.13 -3.17 16.68
C PRO A 336 -10.03 -4.08 16.12
N VAL A 337 -10.38 -5.36 15.93
CA VAL A 337 -9.45 -6.38 15.42
C VAL A 337 -10.02 -7.02 14.16
N VAL A 338 -9.27 -6.99 13.07
CA VAL A 338 -9.56 -7.71 11.84
C VAL A 338 -8.66 -8.93 11.77
N ILE A 339 -9.25 -10.12 11.77
CA ILE A 339 -8.48 -11.36 11.57
C ILE A 339 -8.22 -11.53 10.07
N LEU A 340 -6.97 -11.81 9.69
CA LEU A 340 -6.55 -12.06 8.31
C LEU A 340 -5.94 -13.46 8.21
N SER A 341 -6.64 -14.46 7.69
CA SER A 341 -6.17 -15.86 7.79
C SER A 341 -6.42 -16.71 6.55
N ALA A 342 -5.56 -17.69 6.30
CA ALA A 342 -5.79 -18.73 5.29
C ALA A 342 -6.93 -19.71 5.65
N LYS A 343 -7.36 -19.76 6.93
CA LYS A 343 -8.44 -20.64 7.38
C LYS A 343 -9.80 -20.15 6.86
N ARG A 344 -10.46 -21.00 6.09
CA ARG A 344 -11.76 -20.72 5.43
C ARG A 344 -12.95 -21.39 6.10
N ASP A 345 -12.72 -22.27 7.07
CA ASP A 345 -13.79 -23.04 7.69
C ASP A 345 -14.73 -22.14 8.48
N ASN A 346 -16.04 -22.27 8.27
CA ASN A 346 -17.05 -21.45 8.96
C ASN A 346 -16.92 -21.53 10.49
N LYS A 347 -16.51 -22.67 11.04
CA LYS A 347 -16.26 -22.84 12.48
C LYS A 347 -15.14 -21.93 12.97
N ASP A 348 -14.09 -21.79 12.16
CA ASP A 348 -12.92 -20.98 12.47
C ASP A 348 -13.25 -19.48 12.41
N ILE A 349 -14.01 -19.08 11.39
CA ILE A 349 -14.52 -17.71 11.25
C ILE A 349 -15.40 -17.34 12.44
N MET A 350 -16.37 -18.22 12.77
CA MET A 350 -17.28 -17.99 13.90
C MET A 350 -16.53 -17.91 15.23
N ALA A 351 -15.53 -18.76 15.46
CA ALA A 351 -14.72 -18.70 16.68
C ALA A 351 -14.00 -17.37 16.83
N GLY A 352 -13.41 -16.83 15.75
CA GLY A 352 -12.79 -15.51 15.70
C GLY A 352 -13.74 -14.39 16.12
N LEU A 353 -14.90 -14.35 15.48
CA LEU A 353 -15.92 -13.32 15.74
C LEU A 353 -16.51 -13.44 17.16
N GLN A 354 -16.77 -14.66 17.65
CA GLN A 354 -17.26 -14.89 19.01
C GLN A 354 -16.26 -14.49 20.09
N LEU A 355 -14.96 -14.60 19.80
CA LEU A 355 -13.89 -14.14 20.69
C LEU A 355 -13.78 -12.60 20.73
N GLY A 356 -14.50 -11.90 19.84
CA GLY A 356 -14.60 -10.45 19.81
C GLY A 356 -13.82 -9.79 18.69
N ALA A 357 -13.43 -10.50 17.63
CA ALA A 357 -12.94 -9.87 16.40
C ALA A 357 -14.05 -9.02 15.77
N SER A 358 -13.68 -7.87 15.23
CA SER A 358 -14.59 -6.94 14.56
C SER A 358 -14.90 -7.37 13.12
N ASP A 359 -13.96 -8.05 12.47
CA ASP A 359 -14.14 -8.63 11.14
C ASP A 359 -13.18 -9.82 10.92
N TYR A 360 -13.43 -10.59 9.87
CA TYR A 360 -12.60 -11.72 9.44
C TYR A 360 -12.46 -11.72 7.92
N VAL A 361 -11.21 -11.73 7.44
CA VAL A 361 -10.85 -11.73 6.02
C VAL A 361 -10.01 -12.98 5.72
N VAL A 362 -10.38 -13.68 4.65
CA VAL A 362 -9.74 -14.93 4.24
C VAL A 362 -8.65 -14.65 3.19
N LYS A 363 -7.46 -15.26 3.34
CA LYS A 363 -6.38 -15.26 2.33
C LYS A 363 -6.66 -16.29 1.21
N PRO A 364 -6.28 -16.04 -0.06
CA PRO A 364 -5.97 -14.73 -0.65
C PRO A 364 -7.15 -13.76 -0.58
N PHE A 365 -6.84 -12.48 -0.43
CA PHE A 365 -7.80 -11.39 -0.25
C PHE A 365 -7.63 -10.31 -1.31
N SER A 366 -8.70 -9.55 -1.55
CA SER A 366 -8.60 -8.29 -2.29
C SER A 366 -8.03 -7.22 -1.36
N LEU A 367 -6.92 -6.60 -1.77
CA LEU A 367 -6.27 -5.52 -1.01
C LEU A 367 -7.23 -4.35 -0.76
N ASP A 368 -7.96 -3.94 -1.80
CA ASP A 368 -8.91 -2.83 -1.69
C ASP A 368 -10.10 -3.16 -0.78
N GLU A 369 -10.54 -4.43 -0.76
CA GLU A 369 -11.61 -4.86 0.14
C GLU A 369 -11.18 -4.80 1.62
N LEU A 370 -9.99 -5.34 1.93
CA LEU A 370 -9.44 -5.31 3.28
C LEU A 370 -9.27 -3.87 3.77
N VAL A 371 -8.72 -3.00 2.91
CA VAL A 371 -8.54 -1.58 3.20
C VAL A 371 -9.87 -0.89 3.51
N LEU A 372 -10.90 -1.11 2.68
CA LEU A 372 -12.21 -0.52 2.87
C LEU A 372 -12.86 -0.98 4.19
N ARG A 373 -12.71 -2.25 4.54
CA ARG A 373 -13.16 -2.79 5.84
C ARG A 373 -12.46 -2.10 7.01
N CYS A 374 -11.13 -1.92 6.91
CA CYS A 374 -10.35 -1.22 7.94
C CYS A 374 -10.75 0.25 8.08
N GLN A 375 -10.92 0.98 6.98
CA GLN A 375 -11.37 2.39 6.99
C GLN A 375 -12.72 2.55 7.70
N ARG A 376 -13.69 1.67 7.41
CA ARG A 376 -15.00 1.70 8.06
C ARG A 376 -14.93 1.48 9.57
N LEU A 377 -13.99 0.65 10.04
CA LEU A 377 -13.77 0.42 11.47
C LEU A 377 -13.09 1.62 12.14
N LEU A 378 -12.08 2.20 11.48
CA LEU A 378 -11.40 3.41 11.94
C LEU A 378 -12.35 4.60 12.06
N GLU A 379 -13.27 4.77 11.10
CA GLU A 379 -14.30 5.81 11.14
C GLU A 379 -15.28 5.61 12.31
N ARG A 380 -15.71 4.37 12.57
CA ARG A 380 -16.64 4.06 13.68
C ARG A 380 -16.00 4.32 15.03
N ALA A 381 -14.76 3.88 15.22
CA ALA A 381 -14.02 4.11 16.47
C ALA A 381 -13.84 5.61 16.77
N ALA A 382 -13.59 6.42 15.74
CA ALA A 382 -13.47 7.88 15.88
C ALA A 382 -14.79 8.57 16.30
N VAL A 383 -15.95 8.02 15.90
CA VAL A 383 -17.28 8.54 16.27
C VAL A 383 -17.66 8.13 17.70
N GLU A 384 -17.40 6.88 18.08
CA GLU A 384 -17.73 6.33 19.40
C GLU A 384 -16.82 6.87 20.52
N GLY A 385 -15.60 7.31 20.19
CA GLY A 385 -14.67 7.96 21.11
C GLY A 385 -14.95 9.43 21.44
N LYS A 386 -15.93 10.08 20.78
CA LYS A 386 -16.39 11.42 21.19
C LYS A 386 -17.34 11.28 22.38
N PRO A 387 -17.07 11.91 23.55
CA PRO A 387 -18.13 12.07 24.54
C PRO A 387 -19.29 12.78 23.85
N MET A 388 -20.50 12.20 23.88
CA MET A 388 -21.70 12.91 23.47
C MET A 388 -21.75 14.19 24.29
N GLY A 389 -21.43 15.32 23.66
CA GLY A 389 -21.61 16.63 24.25
C GLY A 389 -23.06 16.70 24.71
N ALA A 390 -23.26 17.02 25.98
CA ALA A 390 -24.56 17.23 26.56
C ALA A 390 -25.32 18.26 25.72
N HIS A 391 -26.19 17.79 24.82
CA HIS A 391 -27.23 18.64 24.26
C HIS A 391 -28.22 18.91 25.38
N ALA A 392 -27.93 20.00 26.09
CA ALA A 392 -28.91 20.72 26.89
C ALA A 392 -30.04 21.16 25.95
N TYR A 393 -31.10 20.34 25.86
CA TYR A 393 -32.42 20.88 25.57
C TYR A 393 -33.01 21.37 26.89
N GLY A 394 -32.72 22.63 27.19
CA GLY A 394 -33.53 23.43 28.10
C GLY A 394 -34.59 24.17 27.31
N ALA A 395 -35.86 23.85 27.59
CA ALA A 395 -37.03 24.74 27.71
C ALA A 395 -38.29 23.87 27.63
#